data_AF-A0A1V1P1R0-F1
#
_entry.id   AF-A0A1V1P1R0-F1
#
_cell.length_a   1.000
_cell.length_b   1.000
_cell.length_c   1.000
_cell.angle_alpha   90.00
_cell.angle_beta   90.00
_cell.angle_gamma   90.00
#
_symmetry.space_group_name_H-M   'P 1'
#
loop_
_entity.id
_entity.type
_entity.pdbx_description
1 polymer ?
#
loop_
_entity_poly.entity_id
_entity_poly.type
_entity_poly.pdbx_seq_one_letter_code
_entity_poly.pdbx_strand_id
1 'polypeptide(L)'
;MPQKIKYTKTEEFINRREELDYLAQWINKKPQYILFVYGPKSSGKTTLLSKFIEKHLTNKYFNIKHFNLREMLIANYSDFIQAFFEVDYSRTGDVKQKREYNLKLFKLSKEIKQSLENKALDPFVVMKKELRKISKKGKKPIIII
;
A
#
# COMPACT_ATOMS: atom_id res chain seq x y z
N MET A 1 -17.65 5.43 25.87
CA MET A 1 -17.25 5.38 24.45
C MET A 1 -16.53 6.68 24.10
N PRO A 2 -15.38 6.69 23.42
CA PRO A 2 -14.72 7.94 23.07
C PRO A 2 -15.60 8.73 22.09
N GLN A 3 -15.77 10.02 22.33
CA GLN A 3 -16.50 10.91 21.43
C GLN A 3 -15.73 10.99 20.10
N LYS A 4 -16.40 10.64 18.98
CA LYS A 4 -15.84 10.86 17.65
C LYS A 4 -15.87 12.35 17.35
N ILE A 5 -14.69 12.92 17.06
CA ILE A 5 -14.57 14.30 16.60
C ILE A 5 -15.39 14.45 15.32
N LYS A 6 -16.32 15.42 15.31
CA LYS A 6 -17.18 15.72 14.17
C LYS A 6 -16.80 17.09 13.62
N TYR A 7 -16.12 17.10 12.48
CA TYR A 7 -15.70 18.34 11.82
C TYR A 7 -16.89 18.99 11.11
N THR A 8 -17.01 20.31 11.22
CA THR A 8 -18.07 21.10 10.56
C THR A 8 -17.71 21.46 9.12
N LYS A 9 -16.42 21.50 8.79
CA LYS A 9 -15.90 21.70 7.44
C LYS A 9 -15.11 20.47 7.00
N THR A 10 -15.63 19.78 6.01
CA THR A 10 -14.93 18.70 5.31
C THR A 10 -14.37 19.22 4.00
N GLU A 11 -13.22 18.73 3.57
CA GLU A 11 -12.66 19.05 2.26
C GLU A 11 -13.62 18.61 1.15
N GLU A 12 -14.08 19.55 0.33
CA GLU A 12 -14.86 19.21 -0.86
C GLU A 12 -13.94 18.68 -1.96
N PHE A 13 -14.21 17.48 -2.45
CA PHE A 13 -13.47 16.88 -3.55
C PHE A 13 -14.13 17.24 -4.89
N ILE A 14 -13.79 18.40 -5.42
CA ILE A 14 -14.41 18.98 -6.62
C ILE A 14 -13.41 19.02 -7.78
N ASN A 15 -13.91 18.91 -9.01
CA ASN A 15 -13.15 19.09 -10.25
C ASN A 15 -11.91 18.19 -10.39
N ARG A 16 -12.08 16.89 -10.08
CA ARG A 16 -11.02 15.86 -10.17
C ARG A 16 -11.44 14.61 -10.95
N ARG A 17 -12.48 14.74 -11.78
CA ARG A 17 -13.08 13.60 -12.50
C ARG A 17 -12.11 13.03 -13.52
N GLU A 18 -11.47 13.89 -14.30
CA GLU A 18 -10.50 13.49 -15.32
C GLU A 18 -9.30 12.76 -14.72
N GLU A 19 -8.78 13.22 -13.58
CA GLU A 19 -7.66 12.53 -12.92
C GLU A 19 -8.09 11.17 -12.35
N LEU A 20 -9.29 11.04 -11.80
CA LEU A 20 -9.82 9.76 -11.34
C LEU A 20 -9.98 8.77 -12.51
N ASP A 21 -10.53 9.24 -13.63
CA ASP A 21 -10.72 8.41 -14.83
C ASP A 21 -9.39 8.00 -15.43
N TYR A 22 -8.41 8.92 -15.47
CA TYR A 22 -7.05 8.62 -15.87
C TYR A 22 -6.41 7.54 -15.00
N LEU A 23 -6.53 7.64 -13.66
CA LEU A 23 -6.02 6.62 -12.74
C LEU A 23 -6.72 5.28 -12.94
N ALA A 24 -8.04 5.27 -13.16
CA ALA A 24 -8.81 4.05 -13.41
C ALA A 24 -8.38 3.35 -14.70
N GLN A 25 -8.15 4.12 -15.77
CA GLN A 25 -7.64 3.59 -17.03
C GLN A 25 -6.19 3.11 -16.86
N TRP A 26 -5.35 3.88 -16.17
CA TRP A 26 -3.95 3.56 -15.94
C TRP A 26 -3.77 2.22 -15.24
N ILE A 27 -4.49 1.99 -14.13
CA ILE A 27 -4.37 0.73 -13.40
C ILE A 27 -4.78 -0.46 -14.26
N ASN A 28 -5.65 -0.28 -15.26
CA ASN A 28 -6.11 -1.36 -16.14
C ASN A 28 -5.09 -1.71 -17.25
N LYS A 29 -4.13 -0.84 -17.53
CA LYS A 29 -3.03 -1.12 -18.48
C LYS A 29 -2.08 -2.18 -17.92
N LYS A 30 -1.30 -2.79 -18.82
CA LYS A 30 -0.21 -3.69 -18.43
C LYS A 30 0.87 -2.87 -17.69
N PRO A 31 1.36 -3.32 -16.53
CA PRO A 31 2.38 -2.59 -15.79
C PRO A 31 3.70 -2.61 -16.58
N GLN A 32 4.05 -1.48 -17.17
CA GLN A 32 5.31 -1.25 -17.88
C GLN A 32 6.11 -0.08 -17.30
N TYR A 33 5.43 0.85 -16.64
CA TYR A 33 6.00 2.09 -16.13
C TYR A 33 5.49 2.38 -14.73
N ILE A 34 6.25 3.16 -13.98
CA ILE A 34 5.83 3.75 -12.70
C ILE A 34 5.12 5.06 -13.00
N LEU A 35 3.92 5.24 -12.47
CA LEU A 35 3.20 6.51 -12.58
C LEU A 35 3.61 7.45 -11.45
N PHE A 36 4.14 8.61 -11.81
CA PHE A 36 4.39 9.69 -10.87
C PHE A 36 3.24 10.69 -10.90
N VAL A 37 2.57 10.86 -9.76
CA VAL A 37 1.56 11.92 -9.57
C VAL A 37 2.24 13.10 -8.90
N TYR A 38 2.46 14.19 -9.64
CA TYR A 38 3.20 15.36 -9.20
C TYR A 38 2.37 16.65 -9.32
N GLY A 39 2.87 17.74 -8.71
CA GLY A 39 2.21 19.04 -8.69
C GLY A 39 2.55 19.83 -7.41
N PRO A 40 2.08 21.10 -7.30
CA PRO A 40 2.41 21.99 -6.18
C PRO A 40 2.13 21.40 -4.80
N LYS A 41 2.85 21.85 -3.76
CA LYS A 41 2.54 21.46 -2.38
C LYS A 41 1.08 21.82 -2.07
N SER A 42 0.39 20.93 -1.34
CA SER A 42 -1.03 21.09 -0.99
C SER A 42 -2.01 21.11 -2.17
N SER A 43 -1.62 20.67 -3.37
CA SER A 43 -2.52 20.55 -4.52
C SER A 43 -3.50 19.38 -4.46
N GLY A 44 -3.70 18.74 -3.31
CA GLY A 44 -4.66 17.64 -3.13
C GLY A 44 -4.28 16.28 -3.72
N LYS A 45 -3.00 16.04 -4.08
CA LYS A 45 -2.55 14.74 -4.66
C LYS A 45 -2.82 13.54 -3.76
N THR A 46 -2.50 13.65 -2.47
CA THR A 46 -2.78 12.61 -1.49
C THR A 46 -4.29 12.35 -1.39
N THR A 47 -5.09 13.42 -1.34
CA THR A 47 -6.56 13.35 -1.33
C THR A 47 -7.11 12.66 -2.59
N LEU A 48 -6.56 12.96 -3.77
CA LEU A 48 -6.90 12.30 -5.04
C LEU A 48 -6.66 10.79 -4.97
N LEU A 49 -5.48 10.35 -4.52
CA LEU A 49 -5.17 8.92 -4.39
C LEU A 49 -6.06 8.23 -3.35
N SER A 50 -6.32 8.87 -2.21
CA SER A 50 -7.24 8.36 -1.19
C SER A 50 -8.66 8.19 -1.74
N LYS A 51 -9.17 9.20 -2.45
CA LYS A 51 -10.50 9.13 -3.09
C LYS A 51 -10.55 8.11 -4.22
N PHE A 52 -9.45 7.94 -4.96
CA PHE A 52 -9.36 6.90 -5.98
C PHE A 52 -9.46 5.50 -5.37
N ILE A 53 -8.73 5.24 -4.28
CA ILE A 53 -8.82 3.97 -3.54
C ILE A 53 -10.25 3.73 -3.04
N GLU A 54 -10.84 4.74 -2.39
CA GLU A 54 -12.18 4.69 -1.81
C GLU A 54 -13.27 4.42 -2.86
N LYS A 55 -13.11 4.93 -4.09
CA LYS A 55 -14.14 4.82 -5.14
C LYS A 55 -13.93 3.63 -6.08
N HIS A 56 -12.69 3.35 -6.49
CA HIS A 56 -12.41 2.41 -7.58
C HIS A 56 -11.76 1.10 -7.13
N LEU A 57 -11.12 1.07 -5.95
CA LEU A 57 -10.34 -0.08 -5.49
C LEU A 57 -11.00 -0.86 -4.34
N THR A 58 -12.32 -0.74 -4.18
CA THR A 58 -13.08 -1.32 -3.05
C THR A 58 -13.34 -2.82 -3.17
N ASN A 59 -13.26 -3.38 -4.37
CA ASN A 59 -13.52 -4.81 -4.58
C ASN A 59 -12.37 -5.69 -4.05
N LYS A 60 -12.65 -6.99 -3.83
CA LYS A 60 -11.65 -7.96 -3.37
C LYS A 60 -10.62 -8.37 -4.42
N TYR A 61 -10.79 -7.95 -5.67
CA TYR A 61 -9.88 -8.23 -6.77
C TYR A 61 -8.59 -7.41 -6.63
N PHE A 62 -8.66 -6.18 -6.12
CA PHE A 62 -7.46 -5.39 -5.85
C PHE A 62 -6.78 -5.77 -4.52
N ASN A 63 -5.46 -5.91 -4.55
CA ASN A 63 -4.63 -5.99 -3.35
C ASN A 63 -3.80 -4.71 -3.25
N ILE A 64 -4.32 -3.74 -2.50
CA ILE A 64 -3.68 -2.43 -2.33
C ILE A 64 -2.59 -2.52 -1.26
N LYS A 65 -1.43 -1.97 -1.59
CA LYS A 65 -0.25 -1.84 -0.75
C LYS A 65 0.12 -0.36 -0.73
N HIS A 66 -0.26 0.36 0.32
CA HIS A 66 -0.04 1.80 0.45
C HIS A 66 1.09 2.08 1.44
N PHE A 67 2.07 2.89 1.05
CA PHE A 67 3.28 3.17 1.82
C PHE A 67 3.46 4.67 1.98
N ASN A 68 3.24 5.20 3.18
CA ASN A 68 3.44 6.63 3.43
C ASN A 68 4.88 6.90 3.88
N LEU A 69 5.73 7.29 2.93
CA LEU A 69 7.12 7.67 3.22
C LEU A 69 7.26 8.85 4.20
N ARG A 70 6.22 9.68 4.42
CA ARG A 70 6.30 10.80 5.37
C ARG A 70 6.23 10.38 6.84
N GLU A 71 5.71 9.19 7.10
CA GLU A 71 5.54 8.65 8.45
C GLU A 71 6.67 7.68 8.83
N MET A 72 7.58 7.39 7.90
CA MET A 72 8.60 6.35 8.06
C MET A 72 9.98 6.88 7.69
N LEU A 73 10.87 6.98 8.67
CA LEU A 73 12.29 7.23 8.43
C LEU A 73 12.94 5.94 7.94
N ILE A 74 13.49 5.94 6.72
CA ILE A 74 14.26 4.84 6.16
C ILE A 74 15.67 5.36 5.93
N ALA A 75 16.55 5.17 6.91
CA ALA A 75 17.93 5.63 6.83
C ALA A 75 18.88 4.51 6.37
N ASN A 76 18.53 3.25 6.65
CA ASN A 76 19.40 2.12 6.37
C ASN A 76 18.62 0.87 5.91
N TYR A 77 19.37 -0.19 5.59
CA TYR A 77 18.81 -1.46 5.13
C TYR A 77 17.90 -2.14 6.16
N SER A 78 18.24 -2.10 7.45
CA SER A 78 17.42 -2.66 8.52
C SER A 78 16.07 -1.93 8.61
N ASP A 79 16.08 -0.60 8.55
CA ASP A 79 14.86 0.22 8.56
C ASP A 79 13.98 -0.14 7.36
N PHE A 80 14.58 -0.32 6.18
CA PHE A 80 13.87 -0.76 4.99
C PHE A 80 13.21 -2.14 5.21
N ILE A 81 13.94 -3.13 5.74
CA ILE A 81 13.36 -4.45 5.99
C ILE A 81 12.22 -4.37 7.01
N GLN A 82 12.38 -3.61 8.09
CA GLN A 82 11.35 -3.45 9.11
C GLN A 82 10.11 -2.68 8.61
N ALA A 83 10.30 -1.74 7.69
CA ALA A 83 9.24 -0.94 7.10
C ALA A 83 8.41 -1.74 6.09
N PHE A 84 9.06 -2.53 5.24
CA PHE A 84 8.40 -3.24 4.13
C PHE A 84 7.89 -4.63 4.54
N PHE A 85 8.50 -5.30 5.53
CA PHE A 85 8.21 -6.69 5.87
C PHE A 85 7.76 -6.88 7.33
N GLU A 86 6.73 -7.69 7.50
CA GLU A 86 6.20 -8.10 8.80
C GLU A 86 6.23 -9.62 8.92
N VAL A 87 6.40 -10.15 10.14
CA VAL A 87 6.24 -11.58 10.39
C VAL A 87 4.75 -11.92 10.38
N ASP A 88 4.37 -12.95 9.63
CA ASP A 88 3.01 -13.46 9.61
C ASP A 88 2.72 -14.33 10.83
N TYR A 89 2.19 -13.72 11.89
CA TYR A 89 1.74 -14.42 13.10
C TYR A 89 0.35 -15.08 12.93
N SER A 90 -0.28 -15.03 11.76
CA SER A 90 -1.63 -15.61 11.57
C SER A 90 -1.68 -17.13 11.71
N ARG A 91 -0.53 -17.81 11.77
CA ARG A 91 -0.43 -19.25 12.09
C ARG A 91 -0.50 -19.56 13.60
N THR A 92 -0.40 -18.56 14.47
CA THR A 92 -0.38 -18.73 15.94
C THR A 92 -1.70 -18.34 16.62
N GLY A 93 -2.83 -18.38 15.90
CA GLY A 93 -4.17 -18.39 16.50
C GLY A 93 -4.80 -17.04 16.85
N ASP A 94 -4.01 -15.98 17.09
CA ASP A 94 -4.58 -14.74 17.62
C ASP A 94 -4.48 -13.51 16.72
N VAL A 95 -5.57 -12.74 16.79
CA VAL A 95 -5.75 -11.35 16.37
C VAL A 95 -6.29 -11.10 14.95
N LYS A 96 -7.64 -11.04 14.87
CA LYS A 96 -8.40 -10.29 13.85
C LYS A 96 -8.18 -8.78 14.07
N GLN A 97 -7.03 -8.24 13.65
CA GLN A 97 -6.84 -6.79 13.60
C GLN A 97 -7.61 -6.21 12.41
N LYS A 98 -8.43 -5.19 12.70
CA LYS A 98 -9.23 -4.42 11.73
C LYS A 98 -8.37 -4.02 10.54
N ARG A 99 -8.98 -4.06 9.34
CA ARG A 99 -8.42 -3.60 8.06
C ARG A 99 -8.26 -2.07 8.00
N GLU A 100 -7.72 -1.46 9.04
CA GLU A 100 -7.21 -0.09 8.97
C GLU A 100 -5.79 -0.23 8.42
N TYR A 101 -5.66 0.03 7.11
CA TYR A 101 -4.40 0.27 6.39
C TYR A 101 -3.15 -0.33 7.06
N ASN A 102 -2.96 -1.66 6.98
CA ASN A 102 -1.74 -2.31 7.47
C ASN A 102 -0.54 -1.63 6.82
N LEU A 103 0.23 -0.89 7.62
CA LEU A 103 1.38 -0.07 7.23
C LEU A 103 2.56 -0.89 6.66
N LYS A 104 2.53 -2.23 6.78
CA LYS A 104 3.59 -3.13 6.32
C LYS A 104 3.15 -3.95 5.10
N LEU A 105 4.02 -3.98 4.08
CA LEU A 105 3.67 -4.35 2.71
C LEU A 105 3.61 -5.86 2.48
N PHE A 106 4.45 -6.64 3.16
CA PHE A 106 4.57 -8.07 2.93
C PHE A 106 4.64 -8.85 4.24
N LYS A 107 3.72 -9.79 4.42
CA LYS A 107 3.74 -10.73 5.54
C LYS A 107 4.53 -11.97 5.14
N LEU A 108 5.61 -12.23 5.87
CA LEU A 108 6.57 -13.30 5.58
C LEU A 108 6.71 -14.24 6.77
N SER A 109 7.25 -15.44 6.54
CA SER A 109 7.64 -16.31 7.63
C SER A 109 8.87 -15.76 8.35
N LYS A 110 9.07 -16.19 9.61
CA LYS A 110 10.20 -15.74 10.45
C LYS A 110 11.55 -16.04 9.77
N GLU A 111 11.67 -17.18 9.12
CA GLU A 111 12.90 -17.65 8.45
C GLU A 111 13.27 -16.75 7.27
N ILE A 112 12.27 -16.35 6.46
CA ILE A 112 12.50 -15.46 5.31
C ILE A 112 12.88 -14.06 5.80
N LYS A 113 12.22 -13.55 6.84
CA LYS A 113 12.56 -12.24 7.41
C LYS A 113 13.99 -12.24 7.98
N GLN A 114 14.38 -13.29 8.70
CA GLN A 114 15.73 -13.42 9.23
C GLN A 114 16.77 -13.53 8.11
N SER A 115 16.45 -14.23 7.02
CA SER A 115 17.31 -14.30 5.83
C SER A 115 17.46 -12.94 5.13
N LEU A 116 16.41 -12.11 5.13
CA LEU A 116 16.47 -10.74 4.64
C LEU A 116 17.35 -9.86 5.54
N GLU A 117 17.18 -9.95 6.85
CA GLU A 117 17.98 -9.20 7.84
C GLU A 117 19.48 -9.54 7.73
N ASN A 118 19.79 -10.84 7.53
CA ASN A 118 21.15 -11.33 7.32
C ASN A 118 21.71 -11.07 5.90
N LYS A 119 20.97 -10.36 5.04
CA LYS A 119 21.33 -10.07 3.63
C LYS A 119 21.58 -11.32 2.77
N ALA A 120 21.09 -12.49 3.21
CA ALA A 120 21.20 -13.74 2.47
C ALA A 120 20.20 -13.81 1.30
N LEU A 121 19.10 -13.06 1.39
CA LEU A 121 18.11 -12.90 0.34
C LEU A 121 17.98 -11.43 -0.08
N ASP A 122 17.79 -11.22 -1.37
CA ASP A 122 17.45 -9.91 -1.93
C ASP A 122 15.96 -9.59 -1.65
N PRO A 123 15.64 -8.42 -1.07
CA PRO A 123 14.27 -8.04 -0.75
C PRO A 123 13.38 -7.88 -1.98
N PHE A 124 13.89 -7.37 -3.10
CA PHE A 124 13.12 -7.20 -4.34
C PHE A 124 12.77 -8.55 -4.96
N VAL A 125 13.64 -9.56 -4.84
CA VAL A 125 13.32 -10.94 -5.25
C VAL A 125 12.14 -11.47 -4.44
N VAL A 126 12.14 -11.25 -3.12
CA VAL A 126 11.04 -11.66 -2.23
C VAL A 126 9.76 -10.89 -2.56
N MET A 127 9.82 -9.57 -2.73
CA MET A 127 8.68 -8.74 -3.13
C MET A 127 8.06 -9.23 -4.45
N LYS A 128 8.90 -9.50 -5.47
CA LYS A 128 8.46 -10.02 -6.77
C LYS A 128 7.76 -11.37 -6.64
N LYS A 129 8.28 -12.27 -5.80
CA LYS A 129 7.67 -13.58 -5.54
C LYS A 129 6.29 -13.43 -4.91
N GLU A 130 6.14 -12.55 -3.92
CA GLU A 130 4.86 -12.31 -3.26
C GLU A 130 3.82 -11.64 -4.18
N LEU A 131 4.23 -10.66 -4.99
CA LEU A 131 3.35 -10.03 -5.99
C LEU A 131 2.86 -11.04 -7.04
N ARG A 132 3.73 -11.95 -7.50
CA ARG A 132 3.35 -13.05 -8.39
C ARG A 132 2.38 -14.01 -7.72
N LYS A 133 2.56 -14.31 -6.44
CA LYS A 133 1.66 -15.18 -5.65
C LYS A 133 0.26 -14.57 -5.53
N ILE A 134 0.16 -13.25 -5.33
CA ILE A 134 -1.11 -12.51 -5.34
C ILE A 134 -1.77 -12.59 -6.73
N SER A 135 -0.98 -12.36 -7.78
CA SER A 135 -1.46 -12.42 -9.17
C SER A 135 -2.00 -13.80 -9.55
N LYS A 136 -1.33 -14.87 -9.13
CA LYS A 136 -1.77 -16.27 -9.32
C LYS A 136 -3.09 -16.58 -8.62
N LYS A 137 -3.46 -15.84 -7.56
CA LYS A 137 -4.76 -15.97 -6.87
C LYS A 137 -5.88 -15.18 -7.55
N GLY A 138 -5.66 -14.70 -8.78
CA GLY A 138 -6.63 -13.89 -9.52
C GLY A 138 -6.80 -12.46 -8.98
N LYS A 139 -5.85 -11.97 -8.16
CA LYS A 139 -5.89 -10.61 -7.60
C LYS A 139 -4.86 -9.71 -8.27
N LYS A 140 -5.20 -8.43 -8.41
CA LYS A 140 -4.31 -7.42 -8.96
C LYS A 140 -3.59 -6.66 -7.85
N PRO A 141 -2.27 -6.86 -7.67
CA PRO A 141 -1.52 -6.05 -6.71
C PRO A 141 -1.34 -4.62 -7.23
N ILE A 142 -1.57 -3.64 -6.35
CA ILE A 142 -1.34 -2.22 -6.61
C ILE A 142 -0.46 -1.68 -5.48
N ILE A 143 0.67 -1.09 -5.82
CA ILE A 143 1.57 -0.44 -4.86
C ILE A 143 1.42 1.07 -5.05
N ILE A 144 1.17 1.79 -3.95
CA ILE A 144 1.10 3.25 -3.88
C ILE A 144 2.12 3.68 -2.83
N ILE A 145 2.98 4.62 -3.19
CA ILE A 145 4.09 5.14 -2.38
C ILE A 145 3.93 6.65 -2.25
#